data_AF-A0A1G8JHA4-F1
#
_entry.id   AF-A0A1G8JHA4-F1
#
_cell.length_a   1.000
_cell.length_b   1.000
_cell.length_c   1.000
_cell.angle_alpha   90.00
_cell.angle_beta   90.00
_cell.angle_gamma   90.00
#
_symmetry.space_group_name_H-M   'P 1'
#
loop_
_entity.id
_entity.type
_entity.pdbx_description
1 polymer ?
#
loop_
_entity_poly.entity_id
_entity_poly.type
_entity_poly.pdbx_seq_one_letter_code
_entity_poly.pdbx_strand_id
1 'polypeptide(L)'
;MQVILLERVAKLGQMGDVVDVKPGFARNYLLLQGKALTASKENIAAFESQKAQLEARNLDTRKEAEALAQNLDGQRFVVIRQASDGGALYGSVTTRDAADVATEAGFTIDRKQVLIRKPIKELGLHEVEVHLHPEVTVVILLNVARSPEEAEIQAAGKSIQELAAEEEAQAEFEISELFDDLGGATDDEDRDERDDA
;
A
#
# COMPACT_ATOMS: atom_id res chain seq x y z
N MET A 1 29.80 -25.10 -0.73
CA MET A 1 29.49 -25.56 -2.11
C MET A 1 29.46 -24.32 -2.98
N GLN A 2 30.28 -24.30 -4.03
CA GLN A 2 30.39 -23.14 -4.91
C GLN A 2 29.31 -23.16 -5.99
N VAL A 3 28.67 -22.01 -6.19
CA VAL A 3 27.64 -21.79 -7.20
C VAL A 3 27.86 -20.45 -7.91
N ILE A 4 27.48 -20.37 -9.17
CA ILE A 4 27.43 -19.13 -9.95
C ILE A 4 26.00 -18.61 -9.93
N LEU A 5 25.81 -17.36 -9.54
CA LEU A 5 24.49 -16.72 -9.55
C LEU A 5 24.08 -16.36 -10.98
N LEU A 6 22.88 -16.78 -11.40
CA LEU A 6 22.29 -16.40 -12.69
C LEU A 6 21.47 -15.12 -12.60
N GLU A 7 20.97 -14.81 -11.40
CA GLU A 7 20.25 -13.58 -11.08
C GLU A 7 20.81 -12.98 -9.79
N ARG A 8 20.51 -11.70 -9.56
CA ARG A 8 20.86 -11.05 -8.29
C ARG A 8 20.06 -11.68 -7.16
N VAL A 9 20.76 -12.10 -6.09
CA VAL A 9 20.12 -12.64 -4.88
C VAL A 9 20.51 -11.78 -3.69
N ALA A 10 19.49 -11.30 -2.96
CA ALA A 10 19.68 -10.50 -1.77
C ALA A 10 20.62 -11.21 -0.77
N LYS A 11 21.63 -10.48 -0.28
CA LYS A 11 22.65 -10.95 0.68
C LYS A 11 23.67 -11.97 0.16
N LEU A 12 23.66 -12.33 -1.13
CA LEU A 12 24.69 -13.20 -1.73
C LEU A 12 25.63 -12.44 -2.66
N GLY A 13 25.09 -11.75 -3.66
CA GLY A 13 25.90 -11.13 -4.71
C GLY A 13 25.08 -10.74 -5.94
N GLN A 14 25.80 -10.26 -6.95
CA GLN A 14 25.25 -9.93 -8.27
C GLN A 14 25.25 -11.16 -9.18
N MET A 15 24.58 -11.03 -10.33
CA MET A 15 24.63 -12.02 -11.39
C MET A 15 26.08 -12.22 -11.87
N GLY A 16 26.50 -13.48 -11.99
CA GLY A 16 27.83 -13.88 -12.41
C GLY A 16 28.83 -14.10 -11.28
N ASP A 17 28.48 -13.73 -10.04
CA ASP A 17 29.35 -13.96 -8.89
C ASP A 17 29.41 -15.45 -8.54
N VAL A 18 30.64 -15.94 -8.32
CA VAL A 18 30.89 -17.27 -7.75
C VAL A 18 30.87 -17.15 -6.23
N VAL A 19 29.85 -17.70 -5.59
CA VAL A 19 29.67 -17.62 -4.14
C VAL A 19 29.74 -19.00 -3.50
N ASP A 20 30.33 -19.07 -2.31
CA ASP A 20 30.35 -20.30 -1.51
C ASP A 20 29.18 -20.30 -0.52
N VAL A 21 28.27 -21.27 -0.68
CA VAL A 21 27.06 -21.38 0.15
C VAL A 21 26.92 -22.77 0.78
N LYS A 22 26.07 -22.87 1.79
CA LYS A 22 25.74 -24.15 2.42
C LYS A 22 25.10 -25.10 1.39
N PRO A 23 25.52 -26.37 1.29
CA PRO A 23 25.01 -27.29 0.27
C PRO A 23 23.49 -27.48 0.28
N GLY A 24 22.85 -27.43 1.45
CA GLY A 24 21.39 -27.52 1.56
C GLY A 24 20.68 -26.32 0.93
N PHE A 25 21.21 -25.11 1.11
CA PHE A 25 20.66 -23.90 0.52
C PHE A 25 20.86 -23.86 -1.00
N ALA A 26 22.03 -24.28 -1.49
CA ALA A 26 22.28 -24.44 -2.92
C ALA A 26 21.26 -25.39 -3.58
N ARG A 27 21.10 -26.61 -3.04
CA ARG A 27 20.24 -27.63 -3.65
C ARG A 27 18.74 -27.34 -3.54
N ASN A 28 18.28 -26.90 -2.37
CA ASN A 28 16.84 -26.79 -2.11
C ASN A 28 16.24 -25.45 -2.54
N TYR A 29 17.07 -24.41 -2.71
CA TYR A 29 16.59 -23.08 -3.07
C TYR A 29 17.21 -22.60 -4.38
N LEU A 30 18.54 -22.39 -4.43
CA LEU A 30 19.16 -21.72 -5.58
C LEU A 30 19.10 -22.54 -6.87
N LEU A 31 19.46 -23.81 -6.83
CA LEU A 31 19.42 -24.71 -8.00
C LEU A 31 17.99 -25.07 -8.39
N LEU A 32 17.13 -25.35 -7.39
CA LEU A 32 15.74 -25.74 -7.63
C LEU A 32 14.92 -24.60 -8.27
N GLN A 33 15.19 -23.35 -7.89
CA GLN A 33 14.53 -22.16 -8.45
C GLN A 33 15.24 -21.62 -9.70
N GLY A 34 16.33 -22.26 -10.16
CA GLY A 34 17.09 -21.80 -11.33
C GLY A 34 17.84 -20.48 -11.12
N LYS A 35 18.09 -20.07 -9.87
CA LYS A 35 18.75 -18.80 -9.52
C LYS A 35 20.27 -18.88 -9.61
N ALA A 36 20.82 -20.09 -9.64
CA ALA A 36 22.24 -20.34 -9.72
C ALA A 36 22.54 -21.65 -10.47
N LEU A 37 23.79 -21.81 -10.90
CA LEU A 37 24.34 -23.07 -11.39
C LEU A 37 25.49 -23.54 -10.51
N THR A 38 25.79 -24.84 -10.53
CA THR A 38 27.00 -25.35 -9.89
C THR A 38 28.23 -24.76 -10.56
N ALA A 39 29.23 -24.34 -9.78
CA ALA A 39 30.45 -23.72 -10.29
C ALA A 39 31.42 -24.77 -10.88
N SER A 40 31.01 -25.48 -11.93
CA SER A 40 31.89 -26.32 -12.74
C SER A 40 32.58 -25.50 -13.83
N LYS A 41 33.74 -25.94 -14.32
CA LYS A 41 34.46 -25.25 -15.41
C LYS A 41 33.60 -25.09 -16.68
N GLU A 42 32.79 -26.11 -16.98
CA GLU A 42 31.86 -26.10 -18.10
C GLU A 42 30.76 -25.05 -17.92
N ASN A 43 30.17 -24.95 -16.72
CA ASN A 43 29.12 -23.99 -16.43
C ASN A 43 29.64 -22.55 -16.40
N ILE A 44 30.88 -22.33 -15.94
CA ILE A 44 31.55 -21.02 -15.99
C ILE A 44 31.67 -20.55 -17.45
N ALA A 45 32.22 -21.40 -18.32
CA ALA A 45 32.39 -21.06 -19.74
C ALA A 45 31.05 -20.86 -20.46
N ALA A 46 30.04 -21.69 -20.15
CA ALA A 46 28.69 -21.54 -20.67
C ALA A 46 28.05 -20.22 -20.22
N PHE A 47 28.24 -19.84 -18.95
CA PHE A 47 27.74 -18.57 -18.43
C PHE A 47 28.39 -17.38 -19.12
N GLU A 48 29.71 -17.39 -19.35
CA GLU A 48 30.40 -16.31 -20.07
C GLU A 48 29.82 -16.09 -21.47
N SER A 49 29.47 -17.16 -22.19
CA SER A 49 28.84 -17.04 -23.52
C SER A 49 27.42 -16.46 -23.46
N GLN A 50 26.68 -16.70 -22.38
CA GLN A 50 25.30 -16.26 -22.20
C GLN A 50 25.21 -14.93 -21.44
N LYS A 51 26.31 -14.46 -20.86
CA LYS A 51 26.37 -13.29 -19.99
C LYS A 51 25.77 -12.05 -20.66
N ALA A 52 26.16 -11.77 -21.89
CA ALA A 52 25.65 -10.61 -22.64
C ALA A 52 24.13 -10.69 -22.86
N GLN A 53 23.58 -11.88 -23.12
CA GLN A 53 22.14 -12.07 -23.32
C GLN A 53 21.37 -11.93 -22.01
N LEU A 54 21.90 -12.47 -20.91
CA LEU A 54 21.28 -12.38 -19.59
C LEU A 54 21.34 -10.95 -19.04
N GLU A 55 22.44 -10.22 -19.26
CA GLU A 55 22.57 -8.80 -18.92
C GLU A 55 21.56 -7.95 -19.68
N ALA A 56 21.41 -8.17 -21.00
CA ALA A 56 20.43 -7.45 -21.80
C ALA A 56 18.99 -7.67 -21.28
N ARG A 57 18.61 -8.93 -21.03
CA ARG A 57 17.28 -9.26 -20.48
C ARG A 57 17.03 -8.66 -19.09
N ASN A 58 18.03 -8.70 -18.21
CA ASN A 58 17.93 -8.07 -16.90
C ASN A 58 17.73 -6.56 -17.01
N LEU A 59 18.44 -5.91 -17.94
CA LEU A 59 18.34 -4.47 -18.14
C LEU A 59 16.96 -4.07 -18.70
N ASP A 60 16.42 -4.86 -19.62
CA ASP A 60 15.06 -4.66 -20.15
C ASP A 60 13.99 -4.86 -19.06
N THR A 61 14.10 -5.95 -18.28
CA THR A 61 13.17 -6.24 -17.18
C THR A 61 13.25 -5.15 -16.10
N ARG A 62 14.45 -4.64 -15.81
CA ARG A 62 14.63 -3.54 -14.86
C ARG A 62 13.97 -2.26 -15.37
N LYS A 63 14.11 -1.91 -16.65
CA LYS A 63 13.46 -0.74 -17.25
C LYS A 63 11.94 -0.84 -17.18
N GLU A 64 11.37 -2.00 -17.48
CA GLU A 64 9.92 -2.24 -17.36
C GLU A 64 9.47 -2.07 -15.90
N ALA A 65 10.23 -2.61 -14.95
CA ALA A 65 9.95 -2.46 -13.53
C ALA A 65 10.09 -1.01 -13.04
N GLU A 66 11.08 -0.25 -13.52
CA GLU A 66 11.25 1.18 -13.24
C GLU A 66 10.08 2.01 -13.78
N ALA A 67 9.61 1.70 -14.99
CA ALA A 67 8.44 2.37 -15.57
C ALA A 67 7.16 2.07 -14.78
N LEU A 68 6.95 0.82 -14.36
CA LEU A 68 5.85 0.46 -13.46
C LEU A 68 5.99 1.13 -12.10
N ALA A 69 7.20 1.18 -11.55
CA ALA A 69 7.48 1.80 -10.26
C ALA A 69 7.07 3.28 -10.22
N GLN A 70 7.39 4.04 -11.27
CA GLN A 70 7.01 5.46 -11.34
C GLN A 70 5.50 5.69 -11.31
N ASN A 71 4.72 4.75 -11.83
CA ASN A 71 3.26 4.85 -11.83
C ASN A 71 2.63 4.29 -10.55
N LEU A 72 3.32 3.37 -9.86
CA LEU A 72 2.81 2.70 -8.68
C LEU A 72 3.20 3.41 -7.38
N ASP A 73 4.34 4.09 -7.36
CA ASP A 73 4.88 4.71 -6.15
C ASP A 73 3.95 5.82 -5.64
N GLY A 74 3.51 5.70 -4.39
CA GLY A 74 2.54 6.62 -3.78
C GLY A 74 1.09 6.45 -4.26
N GLN A 75 0.82 5.49 -5.15
CA GLN A 75 -0.54 5.16 -5.58
C GLN A 75 -1.35 4.68 -4.35
N ARG A 76 -2.60 5.15 -4.28
CA ARG A 76 -3.54 4.79 -3.20
C ARG A 76 -4.53 3.76 -3.70
N PHE A 77 -4.67 2.68 -2.94
CA PHE A 77 -5.61 1.59 -3.23
C PHE A 77 -6.61 1.45 -2.10
N VAL A 78 -7.90 1.34 -2.43
CA VAL A 78 -8.96 1.21 -1.44
C VAL A 78 -9.33 -0.26 -1.27
N VAL A 79 -9.36 -0.72 -0.02
CA VAL A 79 -9.77 -2.08 0.34
C VAL A 79 -10.95 -2.01 1.28
N ILE A 80 -12.10 -2.52 0.82
CA ILE A 80 -13.34 -2.50 1.60
C ILE A 80 -13.46 -3.81 2.39
N ARG A 81 -13.52 -3.70 3.71
CA ARG A 81 -13.67 -4.83 4.64
C ARG A 81 -14.57 -4.48 5.82
N GLN A 82 -15.30 -5.49 6.30
CA GLN A 82 -16.15 -5.36 7.48
C GLN A 82 -15.29 -5.17 8.74
N ALA A 83 -15.66 -4.19 9.57
CA ALA A 83 -14.95 -3.83 10.78
C ALA A 83 -15.93 -3.59 11.93
N SER A 84 -15.43 -3.73 13.16
CA SER A 84 -16.12 -3.32 14.38
C SER A 84 -16.10 -1.80 14.55
N ASP A 85 -16.96 -1.27 15.42
CA ASP A 85 -17.07 0.19 15.66
C ASP A 85 -15.82 0.79 16.32
N GLY A 86 -14.99 -0.05 16.95
CA GLY A 86 -13.67 0.34 17.45
C GLY A 86 -12.57 0.38 16.41
N GLY A 87 -12.87 0.19 15.11
CA GLY A 87 -11.89 0.25 14.01
C GLY A 87 -11.11 -1.04 13.76
N ALA A 88 -11.35 -2.11 14.52
CA ALA A 88 -10.73 -3.42 14.29
C ALA A 88 -11.51 -4.22 13.24
N LEU A 89 -10.81 -4.76 12.25
CA LEU A 89 -11.35 -5.62 11.19
C LEU A 89 -11.77 -6.98 11.75
N TYR A 90 -12.90 -7.52 11.27
CA TYR A 90 -13.31 -8.89 11.60
C TYR A 90 -12.42 -9.96 10.92
N GLY A 91 -11.67 -9.56 9.90
CA GLY A 91 -10.66 -10.37 9.22
C GLY A 91 -9.29 -9.69 9.20
N SER A 92 -8.46 -10.05 8.24
CA SER A 92 -7.19 -9.37 7.99
C SER A 92 -7.01 -9.09 6.51
N VAL A 93 -6.43 -7.94 6.18
CA VAL A 93 -5.96 -7.69 4.81
C VAL A 93 -4.61 -8.36 4.62
N THR A 94 -4.51 -9.14 3.55
CA THR A 94 -3.33 -9.95 3.20
C THR A 94 -2.69 -9.46 1.91
N THR A 95 -1.53 -10.03 1.56
CA THR A 95 -0.83 -9.69 0.30
C THR A 95 -1.65 -10.01 -0.94
N ARG A 96 -2.59 -10.96 -0.83
CA ARG A 96 -3.53 -11.29 -1.91
C ARG A 96 -4.50 -10.14 -2.17
N ASP A 97 -5.12 -9.61 -1.12
CA ASP A 97 -6.09 -8.51 -1.25
C ASP A 97 -5.43 -7.28 -1.87
N ALA A 98 -4.20 -6.96 -1.46
CA ALA A 98 -3.43 -5.85 -2.05
C ALA A 98 -3.10 -6.07 -3.54
N ALA A 99 -2.73 -7.30 -3.92
CA ALA A 99 -2.45 -7.63 -5.32
C ALA A 99 -3.71 -7.61 -6.20
N ASP A 100 -4.83 -8.14 -5.68
CA ASP A 100 -6.10 -8.18 -6.39
C ASP A 100 -6.60 -6.74 -6.68
N VAL A 101 -6.55 -5.85 -5.69
CA VAL A 101 -6.97 -4.44 -5.84
C VAL A 101 -6.04 -3.65 -6.76
N ALA A 102 -4.74 -3.90 -6.71
CA ALA A 102 -3.80 -3.30 -7.66
C ALA A 102 -4.07 -3.77 -9.10
N THR A 103 -4.43 -5.04 -9.28
CA THR A 103 -4.79 -5.62 -10.58
C THR A 103 -6.09 -5.06 -11.13
N GLU A 104 -7.10 -4.86 -10.27
CA GLU A 104 -8.36 -4.19 -10.64
C GLU A 104 -8.13 -2.74 -11.09
N ALA A 105 -7.16 -2.04 -10.50
CA ALA A 105 -6.75 -0.70 -10.90
C ALA A 105 -5.88 -0.66 -12.17
N GLY A 106 -5.61 -1.82 -12.79
CA GLY A 106 -4.87 -1.93 -14.05
C GLY A 106 -3.37 -2.22 -13.91
N PHE A 107 -2.88 -2.48 -12.71
CA PHE A 107 -1.47 -2.85 -12.47
C PHE A 107 -1.31 -4.36 -12.27
N THR A 108 -0.59 -5.03 -13.16
CA THR A 108 -0.33 -6.47 -13.02
C THR A 108 0.69 -6.75 -11.91
N ILE A 109 0.22 -6.99 -10.68
CA ILE A 109 1.06 -7.31 -9.51
C ILE A 109 0.72 -8.70 -8.97
N ASP A 110 1.74 -9.53 -8.78
CA ASP A 110 1.58 -10.83 -8.11
C ASP A 110 1.67 -10.69 -6.58
N ARG A 111 0.88 -11.48 -5.85
CA ARG A 111 0.92 -11.57 -4.38
C ARG A 111 2.32 -11.82 -3.79
N LYS A 112 3.26 -12.41 -4.54
CA LYS A 112 4.65 -12.66 -4.13
C LYS A 112 5.50 -11.39 -4.16
N GLN A 113 5.11 -10.41 -4.96
CA GLN A 113 5.80 -9.12 -5.06
C GLN A 113 5.41 -8.20 -3.90
N VAL A 114 4.23 -8.40 -3.30
CA VAL A 114 3.76 -7.61 -2.15
C VAL A 114 4.34 -8.15 -0.84
N LEU A 115 4.94 -7.27 -0.03
CA LEU A 115 5.49 -7.60 1.27
C LEU A 115 4.66 -6.99 2.40
N ILE A 116 3.89 -7.83 3.08
CA ILE A 116 3.18 -7.47 4.32
C ILE A 116 3.75 -8.32 5.46
N ARG A 117 4.48 -7.69 6.38
CA ARG A 117 5.15 -8.40 7.51
C ARG A 117 4.17 -8.86 8.58
N LYS A 118 3.13 -8.06 8.83
CA LYS A 118 2.06 -8.35 9.78
C LYS A 118 0.72 -8.12 9.07
N PRO A 119 -0.22 -9.08 9.11
CA PRO A 119 -1.54 -8.87 8.53
C PRO A 119 -2.20 -7.62 9.10
N ILE A 120 -2.79 -6.79 8.24
CA ILE A 120 -3.45 -5.55 8.64
C ILE A 120 -4.81 -5.91 9.24
N LYS A 121 -5.10 -5.41 10.44
CA LYS A 121 -6.32 -5.74 11.21
C LYS A 121 -7.09 -4.50 11.66
N GLU A 122 -6.68 -3.32 11.20
CA GLU A 122 -7.25 -2.04 11.63
C GLU A 122 -7.60 -1.22 10.38
N LEU A 123 -8.66 -0.43 10.49
CA LEU A 123 -9.03 0.55 9.46
C LEU A 123 -7.99 1.67 9.37
N GLY A 124 -7.94 2.32 8.21
CA GLY A 124 -7.06 3.47 7.94
C GLY A 124 -6.02 3.21 6.86
N LEU A 125 -5.05 4.11 6.80
CA LEU A 125 -3.99 4.12 5.78
C LEU A 125 -2.79 3.29 6.24
N HIS A 126 -2.40 2.31 5.43
CA HIS A 126 -1.27 1.43 5.69
C HIS A 126 -0.28 1.48 4.54
N GLU A 127 0.98 1.74 4.84
CA GLU A 127 2.06 1.64 3.84
C GLU A 127 2.45 0.19 3.61
N VAL A 128 2.46 -0.23 2.34
CA VAL A 128 2.82 -1.59 1.93
C VAL A 128 3.95 -1.54 0.91
N GLU A 129 4.98 -2.35 1.14
CA GLU A 129 6.15 -2.45 0.27
C GLU A 129 5.89 -3.45 -0.87
N VAL A 130 6.20 -3.06 -2.11
CA VAL A 130 6.06 -3.91 -3.30
C VAL A 130 7.40 -4.02 -4.02
N HIS A 131 7.87 -5.26 -4.20
CA HIS A 131 9.09 -5.60 -4.90
C HIS A 131 8.78 -5.98 -6.35
N LEU A 132 8.96 -5.04 -7.26
CA LEU A 132 8.76 -5.27 -8.70
C LEU A 132 9.95 -6.01 -9.33
N HIS A 133 11.16 -5.65 -8.91
CA HIS A 133 12.42 -6.24 -9.37
C HIS A 133 13.40 -6.29 -8.19
N PRO A 134 14.45 -7.15 -8.20
CA PRO A 134 15.43 -7.19 -7.11
C PRO A 134 16.09 -5.84 -6.76
N GLU A 135 16.10 -4.89 -7.69
CA GLU A 135 16.65 -3.53 -7.51
C GLU A 135 15.57 -2.44 -7.41
N VAL A 136 14.30 -2.79 -7.64
CA VAL A 136 13.20 -1.82 -7.72
C VAL A 136 12.12 -2.21 -6.72
N THR A 137 12.02 -1.40 -5.68
CA THR A 137 11.02 -1.48 -4.63
C THR A 137 10.26 -0.17 -4.57
N VAL A 138 8.95 -0.25 -4.39
CA VAL A 138 8.06 0.90 -4.25
C VAL A 138 7.16 0.75 -3.04
N VAL A 139 6.63 1.86 -2.55
CA VAL A 139 5.68 1.86 -1.44
C VAL A 139 4.32 2.30 -1.96
N ILE A 140 3.31 1.47 -1.73
CA ILE A 140 1.93 1.77 -2.04
C ILE A 140 1.16 2.08 -0.74
N LEU A 141 0.16 2.95 -0.84
CA LEU A 141 -0.71 3.30 0.27
C LEU A 141 -2.00 2.51 0.17
N LEU A 142 -2.24 1.63 1.13
CA LEU A 142 -3.44 0.82 1.19
C LEU A 142 -4.42 1.42 2.20
N ASN A 143 -5.52 1.97 1.69
CA ASN A 143 -6.59 2.55 2.49
C ASN A 143 -7.65 1.49 2.81
N VAL A 144 -7.77 1.10 4.08
CA VAL A 144 -8.74 0.10 4.52
C VAL A 144 -9.94 0.79 5.16
N ALA A 145 -11.11 0.65 4.55
CA ALA A 145 -12.34 1.32 4.96
C ALA A 145 -13.53 0.34 5.06
N ARG A 146 -14.59 0.73 5.78
CA ARG A 146 -15.84 -0.05 5.87
C ARG A 146 -16.74 0.18 4.66
N SER A 147 -16.70 1.38 4.09
CA SER A 147 -17.47 1.79 2.90
C SER A 147 -16.62 2.62 1.92
N PRO A 148 -17.05 2.77 0.65
CA PRO A 148 -16.38 3.63 -0.32
C PRO A 148 -16.35 5.10 0.12
N GLU A 149 -17.42 5.59 0.72
CA GLU A 149 -17.55 6.98 1.19
C GLU A 149 -16.56 7.29 2.32
N GLU A 150 -16.40 6.36 3.27
CA GLU A 150 -15.37 6.47 4.32
C GLU A 150 -13.95 6.48 3.73
N ALA A 151 -13.71 5.74 2.65
CA ALA A 151 -12.41 5.70 2.00
C ALA A 151 -12.05 7.06 1.38
N GLU A 152 -13.01 7.78 0.81
CA GLU A 152 -12.81 9.12 0.27
C GLU A 152 -12.50 10.13 1.38
N ILE A 153 -13.22 10.06 2.51
CA ILE A 153 -12.98 10.89 3.69
C ILE A 153 -11.57 10.67 4.24
N GLN A 154 -11.16 9.41 4.39
CA GLN A 154 -9.82 9.04 4.85
C GLN A 154 -8.73 9.49 3.85
N ALA A 155 -9.01 9.44 2.54
CA ALA A 155 -8.08 9.89 1.52
C ALA A 155 -7.90 11.42 1.49
N ALA A 156 -8.92 12.18 1.89
CA ALA A 156 -8.89 13.63 2.03
C ALA A 156 -8.10 14.11 3.26
N GLY A 157 -7.66 13.19 4.13
CA GLY A 157 -6.88 13.51 5.33
C GLY A 157 -7.70 14.19 6.43
N LYS A 158 -9.04 14.17 6.31
CA LYS A 158 -9.96 14.61 7.36
C LYS A 158 -10.36 13.38 8.19
N SER A 159 -10.20 13.47 9.50
CA SER A 159 -10.75 12.44 10.39
C SER A 159 -12.28 12.58 10.45
N ILE A 160 -12.99 11.45 10.62
CA ILE A 160 -14.45 11.45 10.84
C ILE A 160 -14.83 12.37 12.02
N GLN A 161 -13.92 12.53 12.99
CA GLN A 161 -14.10 13.39 14.16
C GLN A 161 -14.02 14.88 13.85
N GLU A 162 -13.20 15.30 12.89
CA GLU A 162 -13.10 16.72 12.49
C GLU A 162 -14.29 17.14 11.63
N LEU A 163 -14.76 16.28 10.73
CA LEU A 163 -15.98 16.55 9.95
C LEU A 163 -17.23 16.55 10.82
N ALA A 164 -17.35 15.59 11.75
CA ALA A 164 -18.46 15.57 12.71
C ALA A 164 -18.41 16.79 13.65
N ALA A 165 -17.22 17.23 14.08
CA ALA A 165 -17.07 18.42 14.91
C ALA A 165 -17.35 19.72 14.12
N GLU A 166 -16.98 19.80 12.84
CA GLU A 166 -17.35 20.92 11.96
C GLU A 166 -18.86 20.98 11.74
N GLU A 167 -19.51 19.84 11.47
CA GLU A 167 -20.96 19.74 11.29
C GLU A 167 -21.74 20.03 12.59
N GLU A 168 -21.29 19.52 13.74
CA GLU A 168 -21.89 19.83 15.05
C GLU A 168 -21.74 21.31 15.41
N ALA A 169 -20.55 21.89 15.19
CA ALA A 169 -20.34 23.32 15.45
C ALA A 169 -21.17 24.21 14.53
N GLN A 170 -21.38 23.78 13.28
CA GLN A 170 -22.21 24.50 12.32
C GLN A 170 -23.70 24.38 12.66
N ALA A 171 -24.15 23.20 13.10
CA ALA A 171 -25.50 23.00 13.60
C ALA A 171 -25.77 23.80 14.88
N GLU A 172 -24.82 23.86 15.83
CA GLU A 172 -24.95 24.70 17.03
C GLU A 172 -25.01 26.19 16.68
N PHE A 173 -24.23 26.65 15.69
CA PHE A 173 -24.26 28.03 15.23
C PHE A 173 -25.61 28.38 14.58
N GLU A 174 -26.13 27.52 13.71
CA GLU A 174 -27.45 27.70 13.09
C GLU A 174 -28.59 27.68 14.11
N ILE A 175 -28.52 26.78 15.10
CA ILE A 175 -29.49 26.73 16.21
C ILE A 175 -29.40 28.02 17.05
N SER A 176 -28.20 28.54 17.28
CA SER A 176 -27.99 29.80 18.00
C SER A 176 -28.53 31.01 17.24
N GLU A 177 -28.27 31.14 15.93
CA GLU A 177 -28.85 32.21 15.11
C GLU A 177 -30.39 32.13 15.07
N LEU A 178 -30.94 30.92 14.95
CA LEU A 178 -32.40 30.73 14.96
C LEU A 178 -33.02 31.11 16.31
N PHE A 179 -32.31 30.88 17.43
CA PHE A 179 -32.78 31.26 18.75
C PHE A 179 -32.68 32.77 19.01
N ASP A 180 -31.67 33.45 18.45
CA ASP A 180 -31.51 34.91 18.54
C ASP A 180 -32.57 35.63 17.67
N ASP A 181 -32.88 35.10 16.49
CA ASP A 181 -33.95 35.60 15.60
C ASP A 181 -35.35 35.40 16.22
N LEU A 182 -35.58 34.29 16.91
CA LEU A 182 -36.84 34.02 17.63
C LEU A 182 -36.95 34.81 18.94
N GLY A 183 -35.84 35.00 19.67
CA GLY A 183 -35.79 35.77 20.92
C GLY A 183 -35.98 37.27 20.71
N GLY A 184 -35.54 37.80 19.56
CA GLY A 184 -35.82 39.18 19.15
C GLY A 184 -37.30 39.44 18.85
N ALA A 185 -38.05 38.42 18.42
CA ALA A 185 -39.49 38.56 18.14
C ALA A 185 -40.37 38.54 19.41
N THR A 186 -39.88 37.97 20.53
CA THR A 186 -40.63 37.94 21.80
C THR A 186 -40.42 39.17 22.68
N ASP A 187 -39.35 39.95 22.49
CA ASP A 187 -39.08 41.15 23.31
C ASP A 187 -39.85 42.41 22.82
N ASP A 188 -40.50 42.33 21.64
CA ASP A 188 -41.36 43.38 21.10
C ASP A 188 -42.86 43.19 21.46
N GLU A 189 -43.33 42.02 21.90
CA GLU A 189 -44.73 41.83 22.35
C GLU A 189 -44.96 42.19 23.83
N ASP A 190 -43.91 42.22 24.67
CA ASP A 190 -44.03 42.56 26.11
C ASP A 190 -43.79 44.05 26.44
N ARG A 191 -43.48 44.89 25.44
CA ARG A 191 -43.26 46.34 25.62
C ARG A 191 -44.50 47.21 25.43
N ASP A 192 -45.59 46.69 24.86
CA ASP A 192 -46.81 47.46 24.59
C ASP A 192 -47.86 47.41 25.72
N GLU A 193 -47.61 46.74 26.85
CA GLU A 193 -48.57 46.67 27.99
C GLU A 193 -48.18 47.47 29.26
N ARG A 194 -47.18 48.36 29.21
CA ARG A 194 -46.80 49.19 30.39
C ARG A 194 -46.78 50.70 30.14
N ASP A 195 -47.71 51.22 29.35
CA ASP A 195 -47.86 52.67 29.21
C ASP A 195 -49.31 53.16 29.07
N ASP A 196 -50.26 52.55 29.80
CA ASP A 196 -51.55 53.19 30.09
C ASP A 196 -52.12 52.80 31.47
N ALA A 197 -52.33 53.84 32.29
CA ALA A 197 -53.18 53.98 33.49
C ALA A 197 -52.70 53.46 34.87
#